data_AF-A0A4Y2X1I4-F1
#
_entry.id   AF-A0A4Y2X1I4-F1
#
_cell.length_a   1.000
_cell.length_b   1.000
_cell.length_c   1.000
_cell.angle_alpha   90.00
_cell.angle_beta   90.00
_cell.angle_gamma   90.00
#
_symmetry.space_group_name_H-M   'P 1'
#
loop_
_entity.id
_entity.type
_entity.pdbx_description
1 polymer ?
#
loop_
_entity_poly.entity_id
_entity_poly.type
_entity_poly.pdbx_seq_one_letter_code
_entity_poly.pdbx_strand_id
1 'polypeptide(L)'
;MDKEQVACYPTEFLNSLNPPGMPPHMLNLKVGSSIVLIRNLDPPKLCNGTRLCVSKLMSKVIQVTTLAGKIKGERVFIPRINRIPSDKPFVFKRLQFPFRLAFAITMNKDQDQSLKVSGINLKPPCFSHGQLYVA
;
A
#
# COMPACT_ATOMS: atom_id res chain seq x y z
N MET A 1 -31.47 1.99 19.14
CA MET A 1 -30.14 1.93 18.47
C MET A 1 -29.19 2.65 19.41
N ASP A 2 -28.69 1.91 20.40
CA ASP A 2 -28.10 2.49 21.61
C ASP A 2 -26.81 3.23 21.30
N LYS A 3 -26.77 4.49 21.72
CA LYS A 3 -25.67 5.43 21.53
C LYS A 3 -24.48 5.17 22.48
N GLU A 4 -24.39 3.98 23.08
CA GLU A 4 -23.51 3.69 24.21
C GLU A 4 -22.42 2.64 23.92
N GLN A 5 -22.28 2.19 22.68
CA GLN A 5 -21.02 1.54 22.23
C GLN A 5 -20.10 2.57 21.55
N VAL A 6 -19.84 3.69 22.22
CA VAL A 6 -18.73 4.57 21.86
C VAL A 6 -17.44 3.88 22.33
N ALA A 7 -16.94 2.98 21.47
CA ALA A 7 -15.66 2.30 21.46
C ALA A 7 -14.76 2.48 22.72
N CYS A 8 -14.75 1.46 23.57
CA CYS A 8 -13.90 1.31 24.77
C CYS A 8 -12.43 0.96 24.43
N TYR A 9 -11.82 1.64 23.45
CA TYR A 9 -10.47 1.32 22.99
C TYR A 9 -9.56 2.57 22.99
N PRO A 10 -8.37 2.51 23.62
CA PRO A 10 -7.43 3.61 23.61
C PRO A 10 -6.92 3.90 22.19
N THR A 11 -6.62 5.16 21.90
CA THR A 11 -6.22 5.60 20.55
C THR A 11 -4.89 4.94 20.14
N GLU A 12 -4.02 4.70 21.10
CA GLU A 12 -2.75 3.99 20.96
C GLU A 12 -2.96 2.57 20.44
N PHE A 13 -3.99 1.88 20.96
CA PHE A 13 -4.37 0.56 20.48
C PHE A 13 -4.88 0.63 19.05
N LEU A 14 -5.75 1.58 18.70
CA LEU A 14 -6.24 1.75 17.33
C LEU A 14 -5.12 2.11 16.33
N ASN A 15 -4.11 2.85 16.79
CA ASN A 15 -2.94 3.25 16.00
C ASN A 15 -1.97 2.09 15.77
N SER A 16 -1.87 1.14 16.71
CA SER A 16 -1.01 -0.04 16.55
C SER A 16 -1.59 -1.08 15.58
N LEU A 17 -2.90 -1.04 15.31
CA LEU A 17 -3.55 -1.98 14.40
C LEU A 17 -3.06 -1.82 12.95
N ASN A 18 -2.66 -2.92 12.33
CA ASN A 18 -2.31 -2.98 10.91
C ASN A 18 -3.09 -4.10 10.18
N PRO A 19 -4.42 -3.98 10.06
CA PRO A 19 -5.21 -5.01 9.40
C PRO A 19 -4.83 -5.16 7.92
N PRO A 20 -5.07 -6.35 7.33
CA PRO A 20 -4.82 -6.59 5.92
C PRO A 20 -5.60 -5.59 5.06
N GLY A 21 -4.94 -5.07 4.04
CA GLY A 21 -5.53 -3.99 3.25
C GLY A 21 -5.81 -2.73 4.07
N MET A 22 -4.97 -2.29 5.00
CA MET A 22 -4.99 -0.90 5.47
C MET A 22 -3.62 -0.27 5.28
N PRO A 23 -3.51 1.01 4.93
CA PRO A 23 -2.21 1.66 5.01
C PRO A 23 -1.73 1.67 6.47
N PRO A 24 -0.42 1.56 6.73
CA PRO A 24 0.12 1.63 8.08
C PRO A 24 -0.24 2.97 8.72
N HIS A 25 -0.38 3.00 10.05
CA HIS A 25 -0.67 4.24 10.78
C HIS A 25 0.45 5.27 10.55
N MET A 26 1.70 4.86 10.77
CA MET A 26 2.88 5.64 10.46
C MET A 26 3.42 5.26 9.08
N LEU A 27 3.53 6.22 8.18
CA LEU A 27 4.03 6.05 6.82
C LEU A 27 5.19 7.02 6.58
N ASN A 28 6.42 6.52 6.66
CA ASN A 28 7.63 7.30 6.48
C ASN A 28 8.06 7.24 5.01
N LEU A 29 8.04 8.37 4.30
CA LEU A 29 8.30 8.44 2.86
C LEU A 29 9.46 9.38 2.57
N LYS A 30 10.21 9.08 1.51
CA LYS A 30 11.19 9.98 0.91
C LYS A 30 10.87 10.17 -0.58
N VAL A 31 11.30 11.28 -1.15
CA VAL A 31 11.32 11.44 -2.61
C VAL A 31 12.19 10.32 -3.21
N GLY A 32 11.69 9.69 -4.27
CA GLY A 32 12.30 8.52 -4.92
C GLY A 32 11.84 7.16 -4.37
N SER A 33 11.08 7.12 -3.27
CA SER A 33 10.56 5.85 -2.74
C SER A 33 9.56 5.20 -3.71
N SER A 34 9.71 3.90 -3.94
CA SER A 34 8.70 3.10 -4.66
C SER A 34 7.54 2.75 -3.73
N ILE A 35 6.32 2.90 -4.23
CA ILE A 35 5.07 2.63 -3.52
C ILE A 35 4.11 1.87 -4.43
N VAL A 36 3.16 1.17 -3.82
CA VAL A 36 2.09 0.43 -4.50
C VAL A 36 0.73 0.85 -3.97
N LEU A 37 -0.21 1.17 -4.87
CA LEU A 37 -1.61 1.43 -4.52
C LEU A 37 -2.27 0.20 -3.89
N ILE A 38 -3.02 0.42 -2.81
CA ILE A 38 -3.73 -0.66 -2.07
C ILE A 38 -5.24 -0.65 -2.29
N ARG A 39 -5.72 0.15 -3.25
CA ARG A 39 -7.11 0.23 -3.69
C ARG A 39 -7.19 0.88 -5.07
N ASN A 40 -8.31 0.69 -5.73
CA ASN A 40 -8.64 1.39 -6.96
C ASN A 40 -8.96 2.86 -6.64
N LEU A 41 -8.42 3.76 -7.45
CA LEU A 41 -8.70 5.20 -7.41
C LEU A 41 -9.39 5.66 -8.69
N ASP A 42 -8.86 5.25 -9.85
CA ASP A 42 -9.36 5.65 -11.16
C ASP A 42 -9.14 4.51 -12.18
N PRO A 43 -9.99 3.46 -12.17
CA PRO A 43 -9.89 2.39 -13.16
C PRO A 43 -10.16 2.89 -14.58
N PRO A 44 -9.40 2.46 -15.61
CA PRO A 44 -8.35 1.43 -15.58
C PRO A 44 -6.92 1.97 -15.35
N LYS A 45 -6.77 3.26 -15.02
CA LYS A 45 -5.47 3.96 -14.92
C LYS A 45 -4.76 3.70 -13.59
N LEU A 46 -5.47 3.91 -12.48
CA LEU A 46 -4.95 3.82 -11.11
C LEU A 46 -5.70 2.74 -10.34
N CYS A 47 -5.21 1.52 -10.47
CA CYS A 47 -5.79 0.33 -9.85
C CYS A 47 -4.96 -0.11 -8.63
N ASN A 48 -5.55 -0.99 -7.83
CA ASN A 48 -4.83 -1.72 -6.80
C ASN A 48 -3.63 -2.46 -7.43
N GLY A 49 -2.46 -2.38 -6.82
CA GLY A 49 -1.23 -2.96 -7.34
C GLY A 49 -0.42 -2.04 -8.28
N THR A 50 -0.96 -0.90 -8.74
CA THR A 50 -0.19 0.03 -9.57
C THR A 50 1.04 0.54 -8.81
N ARG A 51 2.21 0.34 -9.42
CA ARG A 51 3.51 0.80 -8.91
C ARG A 51 3.74 2.25 -9.27
N LEU A 52 4.14 3.03 -8.28
CA LEU A 52 4.38 4.45 -8.38
C LEU A 52 5.70 4.81 -7.69
N CYS A 53 6.28 5.94 -8.06
CA CYS A 53 7.43 6.54 -7.41
C CYS A 53 7.06 7.89 -6.82
N VAL A 54 7.51 8.18 -5.61
CA VAL A 54 7.27 9.49 -4.98
C VAL A 54 8.14 10.54 -5.66
N SER A 55 7.50 11.52 -6.29
CA SER A 55 8.19 12.61 -6.99
C SER A 55 8.27 13.87 -6.13
N LYS A 56 7.22 14.18 -5.36
CA LYS A 56 7.19 15.32 -4.43
C LYS A 56 6.27 15.04 -3.24
N LEU A 57 6.74 15.36 -2.04
CA LEU A 57 5.95 15.31 -0.81
C LEU A 57 5.37 16.69 -0.53
N MET A 58 4.05 16.78 -0.37
CA MET A 58 3.35 18.01 0.05
C MET A 58 2.49 17.70 1.29
N SER A 59 1.97 18.74 1.95
CA SER A 59 1.34 18.59 3.27
C SER A 59 0.07 17.72 3.28
N LYS A 60 -0.74 17.77 2.21
CA LYS A 60 -2.02 17.05 2.12
C LYS A 60 -2.11 16.07 0.95
N VAL A 61 -1.20 16.19 0.00
CA VAL A 61 -1.20 15.47 -1.28
C VAL A 61 0.23 15.05 -1.59
N ILE A 62 0.39 13.90 -2.23
CA ILE A 62 1.70 13.44 -2.69
C ILE A 62 1.66 13.35 -4.21
N GLN A 63 2.66 13.95 -4.84
CA GLN A 63 2.87 13.81 -6.27
C GLN A 63 3.69 12.55 -6.51
N VAL A 64 3.17 11.71 -7.40
CA VAL A 64 3.75 10.42 -7.74
C VAL A 64 3.89 10.29 -9.25
N THR A 65 4.83 9.47 -9.69
CA THR A 65 4.99 9.11 -11.10
C THR A 65 4.74 7.63 -11.27
N THR A 66 3.96 7.27 -12.28
CA THR A 66 3.63 5.89 -12.61
C THR A 66 4.83 5.14 -13.18
N LEU A 67 5.15 3.98 -12.61
CA LEU A 67 6.31 3.19 -13.00
C LEU A 67 6.00 2.16 -14.10
N ALA A 68 4.75 1.70 -14.17
CA ALA A 68 4.30 0.63 -15.06
C ALA A 68 2.87 0.85 -15.57
N GLY A 69 2.50 0.13 -16.63
CA GLY A 69 1.16 0.19 -17.25
C GLY A 69 1.05 1.19 -18.40
N LYS A 70 -0.18 1.35 -18.92
CA LYS A 70 -0.48 2.24 -20.08
C LYS A 70 -0.15 3.71 -19.84
N ILE A 71 -0.19 4.13 -18.57
CA ILE A 71 0.02 5.52 -18.17
C ILE A 71 1.45 5.78 -17.67
N LYS A 72 2.42 4.94 -18.01
CA LYS A 72 3.79 5.03 -17.49
C LYS A 72 4.41 6.42 -17.72
N GLY A 73 5.02 6.97 -16.68
CA GLY A 73 5.65 8.30 -16.70
C GLY A 73 4.70 9.46 -16.39
N GLU A 74 3.39 9.22 -16.32
CA GLU A 74 2.40 10.22 -15.94
C GLU A 74 2.56 10.65 -14.48
N ARG A 75 2.38 11.94 -14.22
CA ARG A 75 2.42 12.53 -12.88
C ARG A 75 1.00 12.61 -12.33
N VAL A 76 0.80 11.98 -11.19
CA VAL A 76 -0.50 11.88 -10.53
C VAL A 76 -0.40 12.46 -9.13
N PHE A 77 -1.49 13.02 -8.63
CA PHE A 77 -1.62 13.53 -7.28
C PHE A 77 -2.50 12.61 -6.45
N ILE A 78 -1.97 12.12 -5.32
CA ILE A 78 -2.71 11.22 -4.43
C ILE A 78 -3.00 11.93 -3.11
N PRO A 79 -4.29 12.14 -2.76
CA PRO A 79 -4.69 12.67 -1.46
C PRO A 79 -4.79 11.57 -0.40
N ARG A 80 -4.93 11.96 0.87
CA ARG A 80 -5.35 11.04 1.94
C ARG A 80 -6.82 10.67 1.77
N ILE A 81 -7.16 9.41 2.02
CA ILE A 81 -8.51 8.89 1.87
C ILE A 81 -8.92 8.17 3.15
N ASN A 82 -10.18 8.33 3.54
CA ASN A 82 -10.76 7.56 4.64
C ASN A 82 -10.91 6.10 4.25
N ARG A 83 -10.48 5.21 5.12
CA ARG A 83 -10.71 3.77 5.00
C ARG A 83 -11.37 3.23 6.26
N ILE A 84 -12.29 2.30 6.06
CA ILE A 84 -13.00 1.55 7.10
C ILE A 84 -12.62 0.08 6.88
N PRO A 85 -12.09 -0.63 7.88
CA PRO A 85 -11.83 -2.06 7.76
C PRO A 85 -13.17 -2.81 7.78
N SER A 86 -13.38 -3.72 6.83
CA SER A 86 -14.65 -4.41 6.65
C SER A 86 -14.85 -5.61 7.60
N ASP A 87 -13.86 -5.97 8.43
CA ASP A 87 -13.77 -7.31 9.01
C ASP A 87 -13.39 -7.30 10.51
N LYS A 88 -13.97 -6.37 11.29
CA LYS A 88 -13.74 -6.27 12.74
C LYS A 88 -15.02 -6.00 13.51
N PRO A 89 -15.14 -6.48 14.78
CA PRO A 89 -16.31 -6.26 15.63
C PRO A 89 -16.48 -4.80 16.09
N PHE A 90 -15.55 -3.91 15.70
CA PHE A 90 -15.62 -2.47 15.97
C PHE A 90 -15.31 -1.68 14.70
N VAL A 91 -16.04 -0.58 14.52
CA VAL A 91 -15.85 0.32 13.38
C VAL A 91 -14.82 1.38 13.76
N PHE A 92 -13.65 1.37 13.12
CA PHE A 92 -12.71 2.49 13.19
C PHE A 92 -12.39 3.02 11.80
N LYS A 93 -12.14 4.32 11.69
CA LYS A 93 -11.79 4.98 10.43
C LYS A 93 -10.34 5.43 10.48
N ARG A 94 -9.61 5.24 9.38
CA ARG A 94 -8.23 5.75 9.21
C ARG A 94 -8.17 6.66 7.99
N LEU A 95 -7.80 7.92 8.21
CA LEU A 95 -7.50 8.87 7.14
C LEU A 95 -6.02 8.76 6.78
N GLN A 96 -5.70 8.15 5.64
CA GLN A 96 -4.30 7.95 5.24
C GLN A 96 -4.17 7.81 3.72
N PHE A 97 -2.95 7.96 3.21
CA PHE A 97 -2.67 7.72 1.80
C PHE A 97 -2.98 6.26 1.39
N PRO A 98 -3.64 6.05 0.23
CA PRO A 98 -4.09 4.74 -0.24
C PRO A 98 -2.97 3.91 -0.89
N PHE A 99 -1.77 3.89 -0.32
CA PHE A 99 -0.64 3.10 -0.80
C PHE A 99 0.24 2.57 0.33
N ARG A 100 1.17 1.66 0.00
CA ARG A 100 2.21 1.13 0.89
C ARG A 100 3.57 1.25 0.20
N LEU A 101 4.64 1.31 0.98
CA LEU A 101 6.01 1.23 0.47
C LEU A 101 6.26 -0.12 -0.19
N ALA A 102 6.94 -0.10 -1.33
CA ALA A 102 7.25 -1.27 -2.15
C ALA A 102 8.77 -1.53 -2.19
N PHE A 103 9.40 -1.61 -1.01
CA PHE A 103 10.84 -1.89 -0.90
C PHE A 103 11.20 -3.34 -1.23
N ALA A 104 10.37 -4.28 -0.83
CA ALA A 104 10.52 -5.70 -1.09
C ALA A 104 9.14 -6.29 -1.34
N ILE A 105 9.01 -7.09 -2.39
CA ILE A 105 7.78 -7.78 -2.75
C ILE A 105 8.01 -9.25 -2.50
N THR A 106 7.09 -9.91 -1.80
CA THR A 106 7.08 -11.37 -1.68
C THR A 106 6.75 -11.96 -3.05
N MET A 107 7.44 -12.99 -3.52
CA MET A 107 7.27 -13.57 -4.87
C MET A 107 5.81 -13.85 -5.26
N ASN A 108 4.97 -14.33 -4.33
CA ASN A 108 3.53 -14.53 -4.59
C ASN A 108 2.78 -13.25 -5.01
N LYS A 109 3.33 -12.06 -4.80
CA LYS A 109 2.75 -10.76 -5.20
C LYS A 109 3.43 -10.14 -6.41
N ASP A 110 4.53 -10.71 -6.88
CA ASP A 110 5.19 -10.34 -8.14
C ASP A 110 4.81 -11.27 -9.29
N GLN A 111 4.06 -12.34 -8.99
CA GLN A 111 3.50 -13.23 -10.01
C GLN A 111 2.69 -12.39 -11.02
N ASP A 112 3.04 -12.52 -12.30
CA ASP A 112 2.54 -11.72 -13.43
C ASP A 112 3.01 -10.25 -13.53
N GLN A 113 4.10 -9.86 -12.85
CA GLN A 113 4.71 -8.54 -12.97
C GLN A 113 6.15 -8.60 -13.50
N SER A 114 6.45 -7.82 -14.53
CA SER A 114 7.81 -7.73 -15.10
C SER A 114 8.62 -6.63 -14.42
N LEU A 115 9.72 -7.01 -13.76
CA LEU A 115 10.74 -6.10 -13.21
C LEU A 115 11.98 -6.07 -14.10
N LYS A 116 12.49 -4.87 -14.41
CA LYS A 116 13.76 -4.75 -15.17
C LYS A 116 14.99 -5.11 -14.34
N VAL A 117 14.93 -4.86 -13.03
CA VAL A 117 15.98 -5.15 -12.06
C VAL A 117 15.29 -5.51 -10.76
N SER A 118 15.60 -6.69 -10.20
CA SER A 118 15.13 -7.15 -8.90
C SER A 118 16.32 -7.62 -8.06
N GLY A 119 16.30 -7.33 -6.76
CA GLY A 119 17.22 -7.90 -5.79
C GLY A 119 16.49 -8.96 -4.98
N ILE A 120 16.93 -10.22 -5.07
CA ILE A 120 16.29 -11.34 -4.37
C ILE A 120 16.98 -11.52 -3.01
N ASN A 121 16.22 -11.36 -1.93
CA ASN A 121 16.73 -11.60 -0.58
C ASN A 121 16.48 -13.06 -0.16
N LEU A 122 17.52 -13.88 -0.21
CA LEU A 122 17.47 -15.30 0.15
C LEU A 122 17.87 -15.51 1.62
N LYS A 123 16.89 -15.57 2.52
CA LYS A 123 17.12 -16.03 3.90
C LYS A 123 16.89 -17.55 3.98
N PRO A 124 17.85 -18.36 4.46
CA PRO A 124 17.66 -19.81 4.65
C PRO A 124 16.56 -20.12 5.69
N PRO A 125 15.77 -21.21 5.51
CA PRO A 125 15.69 -22.12 4.36
C PRO A 125 14.78 -21.55 3.25
N CYS A 126 15.26 -21.56 2.01
CA CYS A 126 14.89 -20.50 1.08
C CYS A 126 13.60 -20.73 0.26
N PHE A 127 13.18 -21.95 -0.11
CA PHE A 127 12.03 -22.13 -1.03
C PHE A 127 11.32 -23.49 -0.93
N SER A 128 10.01 -23.50 -1.19
CA SER A 128 9.25 -24.69 -1.63
C SER A 128 9.28 -24.83 -3.16
N HIS A 129 8.96 -26.02 -3.69
CA HIS A 129 8.99 -26.29 -5.13
C HIS A 129 8.16 -25.26 -5.93
N GLY A 130 8.73 -24.73 -7.02
CA GLY A 130 8.06 -23.77 -7.91
C GLY A 130 8.20 -22.29 -7.53
N GLN A 131 8.72 -21.94 -6.35
CA GLN A 131 8.88 -20.55 -5.97
C GLN A 131 9.93 -19.85 -6.85
N LEU A 132 11.14 -20.41 -7.01
CA LEU A 132 12.21 -19.78 -7.82
C LEU A 132 11.80 -19.44 -9.26
N TYR A 133 10.86 -20.19 -9.84
CA TYR A 133 10.37 -19.94 -11.21
C TYR A 133 9.54 -18.66 -11.34
N VAL A 134 8.95 -18.19 -10.24
CA VAL A 134 8.12 -16.96 -10.18
C VAL A 134 8.98 -15.71 -9.94
N ALA A 135 10.24 -15.88 -9.52
CA ALA A 135 11.15 -14.78 -9.15
C ALA A 135 11.85 -14.10 -10.35
#